data_AF-A0A9W7LN46-F1
#
_entry.id   AF-A0A9W7LN46-F1
#
_cell.length_a   1.000
_cell.length_b   1.000
_cell.length_c   1.000
_cell.angle_alpha   90.00
_cell.angle_beta   90.00
_cell.angle_gamma   90.00
#
_symmetry.space_group_name_H-M   'P 1'
#
loop_
_entity.id
_entity.type
_entity.pdbx_description
1 polymer ?
#
loop_
_entity_poly.entity_id
_entity_poly.type
_entity_poly.pdbx_seq_one_letter_code
_entity_poly.pdbx_strand_id
1 'polypeptide(L)'
;MWDAIKENYSDLGNASQVFEIKLKLKDIRKGTLEFNQYYNNLKISWHELDMYYEADWGKGSEHTKFMDHLNKERLYEFLAGLNRDLDEVRG
;
A
#
# COMPACT_ATOMS: atom_id res chain seq x y z
N MET A 1 -2.19 -24.49 -9.90
CA MET A 1 -2.38 -23.33 -9.00
C MET A 1 -1.05 -22.83 -8.47
N TRP A 2 -0.24 -23.68 -7.82
CA TRP A 2 1.12 -23.32 -7.39
C TRP A 2 2.07 -23.01 -8.55
N ASP A 3 1.96 -23.71 -9.67
CA ASP A 3 2.79 -23.42 -10.85
C ASP A 3 2.45 -22.06 -11.48
N ALA A 4 1.17 -21.70 -11.57
CA ALA A 4 0.71 -20.38 -12.03
C ALA A 4 1.09 -19.24 -11.08
N ILE A 5 1.10 -19.50 -9.77
CA ILE A 5 1.63 -18.56 -8.77
C ILE A 5 3.13 -18.38 -9.01
N LYS A 6 3.88 -19.47 -9.20
CA LYS A 6 5.33 -19.46 -9.40
C LYS A 6 5.72 -18.79 -10.72
N GLU A 7 4.96 -18.99 -11.80
CA GLU A 7 5.16 -18.31 -13.09
C GLU A 7 4.98 -16.79 -12.95
N ASN A 8 3.90 -16.34 -12.29
CA ASN A 8 3.68 -14.91 -12.01
C ASN A 8 4.71 -14.31 -11.05
N TYR A 9 5.21 -15.10 -10.09
CA TYR A 9 6.19 -14.65 -9.10
C TYR A 9 7.63 -14.66 -9.63
N SER A 10 7.93 -15.55 -10.58
CA SER A 10 9.28 -15.82 -11.08
C SER A 10 9.61 -15.11 -12.39
N ASP A 11 8.61 -14.69 -13.18
CA ASP A 11 8.85 -14.32 -14.59
C ASP A 11 8.32 -12.94 -15.05
N LEU A 12 7.65 -12.14 -14.21
CA LEU A 12 7.13 -10.83 -14.67
C LEU A 12 7.40 -9.68 -13.69
N GLY A 13 8.58 -9.08 -13.81
CA GLY A 13 8.83 -7.71 -13.34
C GLY A 13 8.84 -7.52 -11.82
N ASN A 14 8.18 -6.45 -11.36
CA ASN A 14 8.32 -5.89 -10.01
C ASN A 14 7.44 -6.58 -8.94
N ALA A 15 6.86 -7.75 -9.23
CA ALA A 15 5.84 -8.39 -8.39
C ALA A 15 6.37 -8.79 -7.00
N SER A 16 7.60 -9.28 -6.90
CA SER A 16 8.23 -9.61 -5.61
C SER A 16 8.44 -8.35 -4.75
N GLN A 17 8.92 -7.26 -5.36
CA GLN A 17 9.14 -5.99 -4.69
C GLN A 17 7.82 -5.38 -4.22
N VAL A 18 6.79 -5.38 -5.06
CA VAL A 18 5.43 -4.94 -4.69
C VAL A 18 4.91 -5.75 -3.50
N PHE A 19 5.10 -7.07 -3.50
CA PHE A 19 4.67 -7.92 -2.38
C PHE A 19 5.42 -7.57 -1.08
N GLU A 20 6.74 -7.41 -1.13
CA GLU A 20 7.55 -7.01 0.02
C GLU A 20 7.12 -5.66 0.60
N ILE A 21 6.84 -4.67 -0.25
CA ILE A 21 6.37 -3.35 0.20
C ILE A 21 4.97 -3.46 0.83
N LYS A 22 4.08 -4.26 0.23
CA LYS A 22 2.75 -4.53 0.82
C LYS A 22 2.85 -5.23 2.18
N LEU A 23 3.81 -6.13 2.38
CA LEU A 23 4.07 -6.71 3.69
C LEU A 23 4.53 -5.65 4.69
N LYS A 24 5.50 -4.80 4.33
CA LYS A 24 5.95 -3.70 5.19
C LYS A 24 4.81 -2.75 5.58
N LEU A 25 3.96 -2.37 4.62
CA LEU A 25 2.78 -1.53 4.87
C LEU A 25 1.83 -2.13 5.90
N LYS A 26 1.63 -3.45 5.87
CA LYS A 26 0.78 -4.15 6.84
C LYS A 26 1.30 -4.09 8.27
N ASP A 27 2.59 -3.87 8.47
CA ASP A 27 3.20 -3.79 9.80
C ASP A 27 3.33 -2.35 10.31
N ILE A 28 3.19 -1.34 9.44
CA ILE A 28 3.21 0.06 9.83
C ILE A 28 1.97 0.38 10.67
N ARG A 29 2.21 0.63 11.95
CA ARG A 29 1.23 1.11 12.92
C ARG A 29 1.78 2.35 13.59
N LYS A 30 0.89 3.25 14.02
CA LYS A 30 1.30 4.44 14.77
C LYS A 30 1.99 3.99 16.06
N GLY A 31 1.33 3.15 16.86
CA GLY A 31 1.86 2.71 18.15
C GLY A 31 2.38 3.91 18.98
N THR A 32 3.66 3.86 19.33
CA THR A 32 4.36 4.93 20.05
C THR A 32 5.01 5.99 19.14
N LEU A 33 4.91 5.85 17.81
CA LEU A 33 5.43 6.82 16.86
C LEU A 33 4.66 8.14 16.95
N GLU A 34 5.38 9.23 16.72
CA GLU A 34 4.78 10.53 16.44
C GLU A 34 3.96 10.47 15.16
N PHE A 35 2.88 11.27 15.11
CA PHE A 35 1.97 11.28 13.96
C PHE A 35 2.70 11.49 12.63
N ASN A 36 3.64 12.44 12.60
CA ASN A 36 4.44 12.76 11.41
C ASN A 36 5.35 11.60 10.98
N GLN A 37 5.91 10.85 11.93
CA GLN A 37 6.76 9.69 11.62
C GLN A 37 5.93 8.55 11.04
N TYR A 38 4.78 8.27 11.66
CA TYR A 38 3.82 7.28 11.15
C TYR A 38 3.37 7.61 9.73
N TYR A 39 2.92 8.84 9.50
CA TYR A 39 2.46 9.29 8.19
C TYR A 39 3.59 9.26 7.13
N ASN A 40 4.80 9.69 7.49
CA ASN A 40 5.93 9.65 6.57
C ASN A 40 6.31 8.22 6.18
N ASN A 41 6.30 7.26 7.12
CA ASN A 41 6.59 5.86 6.82
C ASN A 41 5.60 5.28 5.80
N LEU A 42 4.30 5.56 5.96
CA LEU A 42 3.28 5.18 4.98
C LEU A 42 3.52 5.84 3.62
N LYS A 43 3.77 7.16 3.62
CA LYS A 43 3.96 7.94 2.40
C LYS A 43 5.14 7.43 1.58
N ILE A 44 6.25 7.06 2.22
CA ILE A 44 7.43 6.50 1.54
C ILE A 44 7.06 5.18 0.86
N SER A 45 6.44 4.25 1.58
CA SER A 45 6.05 2.95 1.00
C SER A 45 5.00 3.06 -0.10
N TRP A 46 4.04 3.97 0.03
CA TRP A 46 3.08 4.24 -1.04
C TRP A 46 3.74 4.84 -2.28
N HIS A 47 4.69 5.75 -2.11
CA HIS A 47 5.43 6.31 -3.23
C HIS A 47 6.26 5.24 -3.96
N GLU A 48 6.88 4.33 -3.22
CA GLU A 48 7.60 3.18 -3.80
C GLU A 48 6.65 2.27 -4.61
N LEU A 49 5.43 2.03 -4.13
CA LEU A 49 4.40 1.31 -4.90
C LEU A 49 3.94 2.06 -6.16
N ASP A 50 3.79 3.38 -6.07
CA ASP A 50 3.37 4.21 -7.20
C ASP A 50 4.37 4.11 -8.36
N MET A 51 5.67 4.07 -8.07
CA MET A 51 6.70 3.88 -9.11
C MET A 51 6.50 2.57 -9.91
N TYR A 52 5.98 1.53 -9.26
CA TYR A 52 5.69 0.25 -9.94
C TYR A 52 4.36 0.29 -10.70
N TYR A 53 3.32 0.91 -10.14
CA TYR A 53 2.03 1.01 -10.82
C TYR A 53 2.05 1.97 -12.02
N GLU A 54 2.81 3.06 -11.96
CA GLU A 54 2.99 3.98 -13.08
C GLU A 54 3.72 3.32 -14.26
N ALA A 55 4.64 2.40 -13.99
CA ALA A 55 5.35 1.64 -15.02
C ALA A 55 4.42 0.68 -15.78
N ASP A 56 3.44 0.08 -15.10
CA ASP A 56 2.56 -0.93 -15.70
C ASP A 56 1.32 -0.33 -16.39
N TRP A 57 0.76 0.78 -15.89
CA TRP A 57 -0.57 1.26 -16.30
C TRP A 57 -0.59 2.49 -17.23
N GLY A 58 0.54 3.19 -17.42
CA GLY A 58 0.61 4.36 -18.30
C GLY A 58 -0.39 5.49 -17.93
N LYS A 59 -0.81 6.31 -18.90
CA LYS A 59 -1.73 7.45 -18.67
C LYS A 59 -3.11 7.21 -19.30
N GLY A 60 -4.18 7.60 -18.62
CA GLY A 60 -5.55 7.52 -19.17
C GLY A 60 -6.65 7.55 -18.10
N SER A 61 -7.92 7.54 -18.53
CA SER A 61 -9.07 7.61 -17.62
C SER A 61 -9.20 6.39 -16.69
N GLU A 62 -8.76 5.21 -17.15
CA GLU A 62 -8.73 3.99 -16.34
C GLU A 62 -7.67 4.06 -15.25
N HIS A 63 -6.49 4.61 -15.56
CA HIS A 63 -5.45 4.90 -14.59
C HIS A 63 -5.95 5.88 -13.52
N THR A 64 -6.66 6.95 -13.90
CA THR A 64 -7.25 7.88 -12.93
C THR A 64 -8.22 7.19 -11.99
N LYS A 65 -9.14 6.37 -12.51
CA LYS A 65 -10.08 5.60 -11.67
C LYS A 65 -9.36 4.62 -10.74
N PHE A 66 -8.30 3.99 -11.22
CA PHE A 66 -7.48 3.10 -10.40
C PHE A 66 -6.78 3.87 -9.27
N MET A 67 -6.16 5.02 -9.57
CA MET A 67 -5.51 5.86 -8.56
C MET A 67 -6.51 6.40 -7.53
N ASP A 68 -7.73 6.77 -7.95
CA ASP A 68 -8.80 7.17 -7.05
C ASP A 68 -9.20 6.05 -6.09
N HIS A 69 -9.31 4.81 -6.60
CA HIS A 69 -9.57 3.65 -5.76
C HIS A 69 -8.41 3.37 -4.80
N LEU A 70 -7.18 3.39 -5.30
CA LEU A 70 -5.98 3.15 -4.51
C LEU A 70 -5.84 4.18 -3.37
N ASN A 71 -6.13 5.46 -3.63
CA ASN A 71 -6.08 6.50 -2.60
C ASN A 71 -7.14 6.30 -1.49
N LYS A 72 -8.29 5.69 -1.80
CA LYS A 72 -9.27 5.30 -0.78
C LYS A 72 -8.75 4.16 0.08
N GLU A 73 -8.14 3.14 -0.53
CA GLU A 73 -7.51 2.04 0.22
C GLU A 73 -6.40 2.56 1.14
N ARG A 74 -5.56 3.49 0.66
CA ARG A 74 -4.53 4.15 1.49
C ARG A 74 -5.11 4.89 2.68
N LEU A 75 -6.25 5.55 2.51
CA LEU A 75 -6.97 6.18 3.62
C LEU A 75 -7.42 5.13 4.65
N TYR A 76 -7.93 3.98 4.20
CA TYR A 76 -8.33 2.90 5.10
C TYR A 76 -7.12 2.30 5.85
N GLU A 77 -5.99 2.07 5.16
CA GLU A 77 -4.74 1.61 5.77
C GLU A 77 -4.22 2.60 6.82
N PHE A 78 -4.23 3.90 6.50
CA PHE A 78 -3.87 4.97 7.43
C PHE A 78 -4.77 4.96 8.66
N LEU A 79 -6.09 4.92 8.47
CA LEU A 79 -7.00 4.90 9.61
C LEU A 79 -6.85 3.62 10.44
N ALA A 80 -6.65 2.47 9.80
CA ALA A 80 -6.48 1.19 10.48
C ALA A 80 -5.20 1.12 11.32
N GLY A 81 -4.15 1.87 10.94
CA GLY A 81 -2.90 1.90 11.66
C GLY A 81 -2.80 2.97 12.76
N LEU A 82 -3.77 3.88 12.89
CA LEU A 82 -3.86 4.77 14.05
C LEU A 82 -4.06 3.96 15.35
N ASN A 83 -3.57 4.49 16.47
CA ASN A 83 -3.66 3.82 17.78
C ASN A 83 -5.10 3.41 18.11
N ARG A 84 -5.24 2.22 18.71
CA ARG A 84 -6.50 1.72 19.28
C ARG A 84 -7.06 2.60 20.40
N ASP A 85 -6.31 3.57 20.91
CA ASP A 85 -6.84 4.56 21.86
C ASP A 85 -7.94 5.46 21.21
N LEU A 86 -8.12 5.38 19.89
CA LEU A 86 -9.24 5.97 19.15
C LEU A 86 -10.36 4.94 18.81
N ASP A 87 -10.27 3.69 19.26
CA ASP A 87 -11.30 2.67 19.02
C ASP A 87 -12.62 2.96 19.76
N GLU A 88 -12.63 3.83 20.78
CA GLU A 88 -13.88 4.31 21.40
C GLU A 88 -14.80 5.07 20.41
N VAL A 89 -14.26 5.56 19.29
CA VAL A 89 -15.04 6.29 18.27
C VAL A 89 -15.47 5.39 17.11
N ARG A 90 -15.14 4.09 17.14
CA ARG A 90 -15.50 3.13 16.09
C ARG A 90 -16.82 2.38 16.33
N GLY A 91 -17.47 2.62 17.46
CA GLY A 91 -18.79 2.09 17.82
C GLY A 91 -18.72 0.90 18.75
#